data_AF-B1XSF9-F1
#
_entry.id   AF-B1XSF9-F1
#
_cell.length_a   1.000
_cell.length_b   1.000
_cell.length_c   1.000
_cell.angle_alpha   90.00
_cell.angle_beta   90.00
_cell.angle_gamma   90.00
#
_symmetry.space_group_name_H-M   'P 1'
#
loop_
_entity.id
_entity.type
_entity.pdbx_description
1 polymer ?
#
loop_
_entity_poly.entity_id
_entity_poly.type
_entity_poly.pdbx_seq_one_letter_code
_entity_poly.pdbx_strand_id
1 'polypeptide(L)' 'MHHEERLADTLGVCKKLAHVREIVPVLFKRELDIHQLTFAMGEAIAHLNYLLRRGKLHRQLCDDGVLRFSVV' A
#
# COMPACT_ATOMS: atom_id res chain seq x y z
N MET A 1 -16.28 -9.65 -0.01
CA MET A 1 -16.35 -8.87 1.24
C MET A 1 -14.97 -8.43 1.76
N HIS A 2 -13.97 -9.29 1.99
CA HIS A 2 -12.67 -8.84 2.55
C HIS A 2 -11.77 -7.99 1.62
N HIS A 3 -11.86 -8.15 0.30
CA HIS A 3 -10.95 -7.44 -0.63
C HIS A 3 -11.27 -5.94 -0.73
N GLU A 4 -12.54 -5.55 -0.68
CA GLU A 4 -12.96 -4.15 -0.75
C GLU A 4 -12.61 -3.38 0.52
N GLU A 5 -12.73 -4.03 1.68
CA GLU A 5 -12.31 -3.47 2.97
C GLU A 5 -10.80 -3.18 2.99
N ARG A 6 -9.98 -4.12 2.50
CA ARG A 6 -8.52 -3.93 2.36
C ARG A 6 -8.15 -2.78 1.43
N LEU A 7 -8.91 -2.59 0.34
CA LEU A 7 -8.72 -1.46 -0.57
C LEU A 7 -9.10 -0.13 0.10
N ALA A 8 -10.18 -0.10 0.89
CA ALA A 8 -10.60 1.06 1.66
C ALA A 8 -9.55 1.44 2.72
N ASP A 9 -9.00 0.47 3.44
CA ASP A 9 -7.92 0.66 4.40
C ASP A 9 -6.66 1.21 3.72
N THR A 10 -6.28 0.67 2.56
CA THR A 10 -5.14 1.16 1.76
C THR A 10 -5.34 2.61 1.33
N LEU A 11 -6.53 2.96 0.85
CA LEU A 11 -6.88 4.34 0.50
C LEU A 11 -6.85 5.26 1.73
N GLY A 12 -7.28 4.77 2.89
CA GLY A 12 -7.21 5.47 4.16
C GLY A 12 -5.78 5.89 4.53
N VAL A 13 -4.82 4.99 4.37
CA VAL A 13 -3.38 5.27 4.59
C VAL A 13 -2.86 6.27 3.55
N CYS A 14 -3.23 6.07 2.29
CA CYS A 14 -2.81 6.93 1.18
C CYS A 14 -3.46 8.32 1.19
N LYS A 15 -4.36 8.65 2.14
CA LYS A 15 -4.79 10.05 2.35
C LYS A 15 -3.62 10.97 2.67
N LYS A 16 -2.55 10.40 3.25
CA LYS A 16 -1.24 11.04 3.38
C LYS A 16 -0.27 10.35 2.43
N LEU A 17 0.78 11.06 2.05
CA LEU A 17 1.85 10.50 1.22
C LEU A 17 2.52 9.34 1.99
N ALA A 18 2.29 8.10 1.53
CA ALA A 18 2.64 6.89 2.27
C ALA A 18 3.58 5.98 1.49
N HIS A 19 4.51 5.33 2.18
CA HIS A 19 5.37 4.30 1.64
C HIS A 19 4.73 2.91 1.79
N VAL A 20 5.07 1.96 0.90
CA VAL A 20 4.58 0.57 0.93
C VAL A 20 4.74 -0.07 2.32
N ARG A 21 5.87 0.18 3.00
CA ARG A 21 6.12 -0.38 4.34
C ARG A 21 5.08 0.05 5.39
N GLU A 22 4.45 1.21 5.21
CA GLU A 22 3.44 1.75 6.13
C GLU A 22 2.06 1.15 5.84
N ILE A 23 1.87 0.62 4.63
CA ILE A 23 0.62 -0.01 4.18
C ILE A 23 0.57 -1.48 4.60
N VAL A 24 1.72 -2.16 4.61
CA VAL A 24 1.85 -3.57 5.03
C VAL A 24 1.22 -3.85 6.41
N PRO A 25 1.57 -3.15 7.51
CA PRO A 25 0.99 -3.44 8.83
C PRO A 25 -0.52 -3.15 8.91
N VAL A 26 -1.04 -2.30 8.02
CA VAL A 26 -2.49 -2.01 7.93
C VAL A 26 -3.22 -3.15 7.23
N LEU A 27 -2.65 -3.70 6.17
CA LEU A 27 -3.20 -4.86 5.45
C LEU A 27 -3.06 -6.19 6.23
N PHE A 28 -2.05 -6.27 7.10
CA PHE A 28 -1.68 -7.45 7.87
C PHE A 28 -1.49 -7.07 9.34
N LYS A 29 -2.57 -7.17 10.12
CA LYS A 29 -2.63 -6.78 11.55
C LYS A 29 -1.86 -7.72 12.52
N ARG A 30 -0.92 -8.54 12.02
CA ARG A 30 -0.17 -9.54 12.81
C ARG A 30 1.34 -9.36 12.60
N GLU A 31 2.15 -9.80 13.56
CA GLU A 31 3.60 -9.85 13.38
C GLU A 31 3.93 -10.75 12.19
N LEU A 32 4.69 -10.21 11.24
CA LEU A 32 5.16 -10.92 10.06
C LEU A 32 6.63 -11.24 10.26
N ASP A 33 7.00 -12.51 10.11
CA ASP A 33 8.40 -12.89 9.97
C ASP A 33 8.99 -12.37 8.64
N ILE A 34 10.30 -12.46 8.47
CA ILE A 34 10.99 -11.89 7.30
C ILE A 34 10.54 -12.51 5.96
N HIS A 35 10.15 -13.79 5.97
CA HIS A 35 9.66 -14.49 4.78
C HIS A 35 8.23 -14.03 4.44
N GLN A 36 7.38 -13.87 5.45
CA GLN A 36 6.03 -13.35 5.31
C GLN A 36 6.01 -11.88 4.92
N LEU A 37 6.99 -11.08 5.37
CA LEU A 37 7.12 -9.68 5.00
C LEU A 37 7.29 -9.50 3.50
N THR A 38 8.11 -10.35 2.87
CA THR A 38 8.33 -10.30 1.41
C THR A 38 7.03 -10.59 0.66
N PHE A 39 6.26 -11.59 1.11
CA PHE A 39 4.97 -11.91 0.54
C PHE A 39 3.95 -10.78 0.74
N ALA A 40 3.87 -10.23 1.95
CA ALA A 40 2.99 -9.13 2.30
C ALA A 40 3.30 -7.85 1.53
N MET A 41 4.58 -7.55 1.29
CA MET A 41 5.01 -6.47 0.41
C MET A 41 4.51 -6.67 -1.02
N GLY A 42 4.61 -7.89 -1.56
CA GLY A 42 4.10 -8.24 -2.89
C GLY A 42 2.58 -7.98 -3.01
N GLU A 43 1.80 -8.44 -2.03
CA GLU A 43 0.35 -8.18 -2.00
C GLU A 43 0.05 -6.68 -1.89
N ALA A 44 0.73 -5.94 -0.99
CA ALA A 44 0.53 -4.50 -0.83
C ALA A 44 0.82 -3.74 -2.14
N ILE A 45 1.91 -4.08 -2.83
CA ILE A 45 2.26 -3.50 -4.13
C ILE A 45 1.19 -3.83 -5.19
N ALA A 46 0.62 -5.05 -5.17
CA ALA A 46 -0.46 -5.42 -6.09
C ALA A 46 -1.72 -4.56 -5.87
N HIS A 47 -2.11 -4.34 -4.61
CA HIS A 47 -3.22 -3.45 -4.25
C HIS A 47 -2.99 -2.00 -4.69
N LEU A 48 -1.79 -1.47 -4.43
CA LEU A 48 -1.39 -0.13 -4.87
C LEU A 48 -1.45 0.02 -6.39
N ASN A 49 -0.88 -0.94 -7.13
CA ASN A 49 -0.92 -0.93 -8.59
C ASN A 49 -2.35 -1.06 -9.14
N TYR A 50 -3.23 -1.80 -8.46
CA TYR A 50 -4.64 -1.85 -8.81
C TYR A 50 -5.33 -0.49 -8.66
N LEU A 51 -5.14 0.18 -7.52
CA LEU A 51 -5.71 1.50 -7.24
C LEU A 51 -5.14 2.61 -8.15
N LEU A 52 -3.83 2.55 -8.45
CA LEU A 52 -3.18 3.42 -9.43
C LEU A 52 -3.82 3.29 -10.81
N ARG A 53 -4.00 2.06 -11.32
CA ARG A 53 -4.63 1.80 -12.62
C ARG A 53 -6.08 2.27 -12.69
N ARG A 54 -6.76 2.37 -11.54
CA ARG A 54 -8.13 2.91 -11.42
C ARG A 54 -8.16 4.44 -11.27
N GLY A 55 -7.01 5.12 -11.27
CA GLY A 55 -6.91 6.57 -11.09
C GLY A 55 -7.30 7.03 -9.68
N LYS A 56 -7.24 6.14 -8.68
CA LYS A 56 -7.55 6.46 -7.27
C LYS A 56 -6.33 6.91 -6.48
N LEU A 57 -5.14 6.57 -6.96
CA LEU A 57 -3.87 6.96 -6.36
C LEU A 57 -2.99 7.65 -7.39
N HIS A 58 -2.09 8.49 -6.89
CA HIS A 58 -0.90 8.98 -7.57
C HIS A 58 0.34 8.33 -6.93
N ARG A 59 1.39 8.12 -7.72
CA ARG A 59 2.71 7.71 -7.21
C ARG A 59 3.72 8.80 -7.50
N GLN A 60 4.56 9.09 -6.53
CA GLN A 60 5.64 10.06 -6.65
C GLN A 60 6.95 9.40 -6.26
N LEU A 61 7.99 9.60 -7.08
CA LEU A 61 9.36 9.32 -6.68
C LEU A 61 9.85 10.52 -5.87
N CYS A 62 10.20 10.28 -4.61
CA CYS A 62 10.72 11.33 -3.73
C CYS A 62 12.25 11.40 -3.80
N ASP A 63 12.81 12.46 -3.24
CA ASP A 63 14.25 12.77 -3.29
C ASP A 63 15.13 11.71 -2.62
N ASP A 64 14.56 10.89 -1.74
CA ASP A 64 15.22 9.74 -1.11
C ASP A 64 15.22 8.48 -1.99
N GLY A 65 14.74 8.56 -3.23
CA GLY A 65 14.66 7.43 -4.17
C GLY A 65 13.51 6.46 -3.87
N VAL A 66 12.62 6.81 -2.94
CA VAL A 66 11.51 5.95 -2.52
C VAL A 66 10.22 6.36 -3.21
N LEU A 67 9.50 5.36 -3.74
CA LEU A 67 8.15 5.57 -4.26
C LEU A 67 7.15 5.71 -3.12
N ARG A 68 6.44 6.84 -3.10
CA ARG A 68 5.32 7.07 -2.19
C ARG A 68 4.01 7.23 -2.96
N PHE A 69 2.92 6.91 -2.31
CA PHE A 69 1.58 6.88 -2.89
C PHE A 69 0.66 7.81 -2.10
N SER A 70 -0.19 8.54 -2.82
CA SER A 70 -1.23 9.39 -2.23
C SER A 70 -2.52 9.27 -3.03
N VAL A 71 -3.66 9.56 -2.42
CA VAL A 71 -4.93 9.70 -3.15
C VAL A 71 -4.85 10.85 -4.17
N VAL A 72 -5.54 10.69 -5.29
CA VAL A 72 -5.74 11.74 -6.30
C VAL A 72 -6.77 12.74 -5.81
#